data_AF-A0A482XL61-F1
#
_entry.id   AF-A0A482XL61-F1
#
_cell.length_a   1.000
_cell.length_b   1.000
_cell.length_c   1.000
_cell.angle_alpha   90.00
_cell.angle_beta   90.00
_cell.angle_gamma   90.00
#
_symmetry.space_group_name_H-M   'P 1'
#
loop_
_entity.id
_entity.type
_entity.pdbx_description
1 polymer ?
#
loop_
_entity_poly.entity_id
_entity_poly.type
_entity_poly.pdbx_seq_one_letter_code
_entity_poly.pdbx_strand_id
1 'polypeptide(L)'
;MVYLHSAEDYPSFDLEPQLVWLGQIAKMFFSSKDTYTTDNARQLSVAQRKCIFEDERRLITAPKYTYVACMLQCRMHKTLHMCACVPHFYPKIGNRNQNSPHHIIIQSDSKRIPQI
;
A
#
# COMPACT_ATOMS: atom_id res chain seq x y z
N MET A 1 -0.16 15.60 14.19
CA MET A 1 -1.25 14.68 13.79
C MET A 1 -0.90 13.30 14.32
N VAL A 2 -1.87 12.53 14.80
CA VAL A 2 -1.67 11.16 15.30
C VAL A 2 -2.49 10.20 14.46
N TYR A 3 -1.84 9.11 14.05
CA TYR A 3 -2.42 8.05 13.23
C TYR A 3 -2.44 6.76 14.04
N LEU A 4 -3.56 6.05 14.02
CA LEU A 4 -3.70 4.71 14.59
C LEU A 4 -3.96 3.73 13.46
N HIS A 5 -3.11 2.70 13.35
CA HIS A 5 -3.23 1.66 12.34
C HIS A 5 -2.80 0.30 12.90
N SER A 6 -3.13 -0.77 12.18
CA SER A 6 -2.66 -2.12 12.52
C SER A 6 -1.13 -2.20 12.44
N ALA A 7 -0.52 -3.03 13.29
CA ALA A 7 0.93 -3.26 13.27
C ALA A 7 1.43 -3.84 11.93
N GLU A 8 0.55 -4.45 11.15
CA GLU A 8 0.86 -5.05 9.85
C GLU A 8 0.79 -4.05 8.69
N ASP A 9 0.14 -2.91 8.91
CA ASP A 9 -0.01 -1.88 7.90
C ASP A 9 1.14 -0.88 7.95
N TYR A 10 1.69 -0.56 6.77
CA TYR A 10 2.61 0.56 6.62
C TYR A 10 1.82 1.87 6.66
N PRO A 11 2.32 2.93 7.31
CA PRO A 11 1.66 4.23 7.30
C PRO A 11 1.56 4.76 5.86
N SER A 12 0.35 4.76 5.32
CA SER A 12 0.04 5.37 4.03
C SER A 12 -0.57 6.75 4.25
N PHE A 13 -0.30 7.69 3.34
CA PHE A 13 -0.88 9.05 3.38
C PHE A 13 -2.40 9.07 3.16
N ASP A 14 -2.98 7.93 2.80
CA ASP A 14 -4.41 7.77 2.57
C ASP A 14 -5.20 7.62 3.87
N LEU A 15 -4.51 7.49 5.00
CA LEU A 15 -5.14 7.41 6.31
C LEU A 15 -5.50 8.81 6.79
N GLU A 16 -6.74 9.00 7.17
CA GLU A 16 -7.18 10.19 7.89
C GLU A 16 -6.61 10.15 9.31
N PRO A 17 -6.06 11.28 9.81
CA PRO A 17 -5.57 11.33 11.18
C PRO A 17 -6.74 11.20 12.14
N GLN A 18 -6.61 10.32 13.12
CA GLN A 18 -7.57 10.15 14.21
C GLN A 18 -7.61 11.40 15.08
N LEU A 19 -6.53 12.20 15.03
CA LEU A 19 -6.40 13.43 15.80
C LEU A 19 -5.49 14.45 15.12
N VAL A 20 -6.01 15.67 14.99
CA VAL A 20 -5.25 16.87 14.64
C VAL A 20 -5.01 17.67 15.91
N TRP A 21 -3.75 17.83 16.29
CA TRP A 21 -3.37 18.54 17.51
C TRP A 21 -3.48 20.05 17.31
N LEU A 22 -4.42 20.69 18.00
CA LEU A 22 -4.63 22.16 17.98
C LEU A 22 -4.19 22.84 19.30
N GLY A 23 -3.48 22.12 20.18
CA GLY A 23 -3.10 22.58 21.52
C GLY A 23 -2.49 21.47 22.37
N GLN A 24 -2.75 21.48 23.67
CA GLN A 24 -2.29 20.42 24.59
C GLN A 24 -3.33 19.32 24.76
N ILE A 25 -2.89 18.06 24.76
CA ILE A 25 -3.72 16.90 25.09
C ILE A 25 -3.03 16.15 26.21
N ALA A 26 -3.73 16.02 27.34
CA ALA A 26 -3.16 15.43 28.54
C ALA A 26 -3.06 13.90 28.46
N LYS A 27 -4.08 13.22 27.91
CA LYS A 27 -4.14 11.75 27.78
C LYS A 27 -5.06 11.34 26.63
N MET A 28 -4.75 10.22 25.98
CA MET A 28 -5.61 9.58 24.96
C MET A 28 -5.84 8.11 25.36
N PHE A 29 -7.07 7.63 25.20
CA PHE A 29 -7.45 6.23 25.45
C PHE A 29 -7.90 5.60 24.13
N PHE A 30 -7.46 4.37 23.86
CA PHE A 30 -7.87 3.60 22.68
C PHE A 30 -8.22 2.17 23.09
N SER A 31 -9.14 1.53 22.35
CA SER A 31 -9.52 0.12 22.52
C SER A 31 -9.41 -0.57 21.16
N SER A 32 -8.58 -1.60 21.07
CA SER A 32 -8.45 -2.40 19.85
C SER A 32 -9.48 -3.53 19.80
N LYS A 33 -9.97 -3.85 18.60
CA LYS A 33 -10.79 -5.02 18.32
C LYS A 33 -10.40 -5.55 16.94
N ASP A 34 -9.90 -6.78 16.92
CA ASP A 34 -9.50 -7.45 15.69
C ASP A 34 -10.46 -8.60 15.39
N THR A 35 -10.85 -8.72 14.12
CA THR A 35 -11.67 -9.83 13.62
C THR A 35 -10.84 -10.61 12.62
N TYR A 36 -10.70 -11.92 12.86
CA TYR A 36 -9.99 -12.82 11.97
C TYR A 36 -10.92 -13.91 11.44
N THR A 37 -10.56 -14.46 10.30
CA THR A 37 -11.23 -15.61 9.68
C THR A 37 -10.47 -16.88 10.01
N THR A 38 -11.18 -17.99 10.24
CA THR A 38 -10.58 -19.30 10.44
C THR A 38 -10.10 -19.91 9.12
N ASP A 39 -9.09 -20.78 9.18
CA ASP A 39 -8.54 -21.44 7.98
C ASP A 39 -9.56 -22.31 7.23
N ASN A 40 -10.65 -22.75 7.87
CA ASN A 40 -11.73 -23.48 7.22
C ASN A 40 -12.37 -22.68 6.06
N ALA A 41 -12.33 -21.35 6.11
CA ALA A 41 -12.83 -20.52 5.02
C ALA A 41 -12.01 -20.66 3.73
N ARG A 42 -10.78 -21.21 3.77
CA ARG A 42 -9.96 -21.52 2.58
C ARG A 42 -10.61 -22.57 1.67
N GLN A 43 -11.59 -23.33 2.16
CA GLN A 43 -12.39 -24.25 1.36
C GLN A 43 -13.24 -23.51 0.31
N LEU A 44 -13.55 -22.23 0.55
CA LEU A 44 -14.23 -21.37 -0.40
C LEU A 44 -13.22 -20.62 -1.26
N SER A 45 -13.52 -20.47 -2.55
CA SER A 45 -12.73 -19.61 -3.43
C SER A 45 -12.75 -18.16 -2.94
N VAL A 46 -11.69 -17.40 -3.23
CA VAL A 46 -11.59 -15.97 -2.92
C VAL A 46 -12.84 -15.21 -3.40
N ALA A 47 -13.36 -15.54 -4.58
CA ALA A 47 -14.55 -14.90 -5.15
C ALA A 47 -15.82 -15.16 -4.31
N GLN A 48 -15.97 -16.36 -3.75
CA GLN A 48 -17.11 -16.72 -2.92
C GLN A 48 -17.06 -16.03 -1.54
N ARG A 49 -15.89 -16.04 -0.88
CA ARG A 49 -15.75 -15.47 0.47
C ARG A 49 -15.42 -13.97 0.51
N LYS A 50 -15.04 -13.38 -0.63
CA LYS A 50 -14.79 -11.93 -0.81
C LYS A 50 -13.72 -11.33 0.11
N CYS A 51 -12.86 -12.17 0.69
CA CYS A 51 -11.67 -11.76 1.44
C CYS A 51 -10.45 -12.58 0.96
N ILE A 52 -9.25 -12.13 1.30
CA ILE A 52 -7.96 -12.71 0.87
C ILE A 52 -7.11 -12.86 2.12
N PHE A 53 -6.50 -14.04 2.30
CA PHE A 53 -5.52 -14.30 3.35
C PHE A 53 -4.15 -13.74 2.97
N GLU A 54 -3.33 -13.47 3.99
CA GLU A 54 -2.00 -12.83 3.85
C GLU A 54 -1.08 -13.50 2.83
N ASP A 55 -1.21 -14.80 2.63
CA ASP A 55 -0.34 -15.65 1.79
C ASP A 55 -0.87 -15.90 0.37
N GLU A 56 -2.13 -15.57 0.09
CA GLU A 56 -2.77 -15.89 -1.20
C GLU A 56 -2.45 -14.89 -2.30
N ARG A 57 -2.01 -13.68 -1.93
CA ARG A 57 -1.65 -12.64 -2.89
C ARG A 57 -0.25 -12.12 -2.61
N ARG A 58 0.65 -12.35 -3.55
CA ARG A 58 2.00 -11.78 -3.50
C ARG A 58 1.96 -10.31 -3.89
N LEU A 59 2.56 -9.49 -3.05
CA LEU A 59 2.82 -8.08 -3.30
C LEU A 59 4.32 -7.87 -3.54
N ILE A 60 4.65 -6.89 -4.35
CA ILE A 60 6.00 -6.43 -4.64
C ILE A 60 6.45 -5.43 -3.56
N THR A 61 5.50 -4.66 -3.02
CA THR A 61 5.73 -3.59 -2.05
C THR A 61 5.73 -4.07 -0.60
N ALA A 62 5.23 -5.28 -0.33
CA ALA A 62 5.08 -5.83 1.01
C ALA A 62 5.25 -7.36 1.01
N PRO A 63 5.77 -7.96 2.10
CA PRO A 63 5.99 -9.39 2.19
C PRO A 63 4.70 -10.21 2.34
N LYS A 64 3.64 -9.61 2.88
CA LYS A 64 2.33 -10.21 3.13
C LYS A 64 1.23 -9.34 2.54
N TYR A 65 0.10 -9.95 2.21
CA TYR A 65 -1.08 -9.21 1.78
C TYR A 65 -1.74 -8.50 2.97
N THR A 66 -1.88 -7.18 2.86
CA THR A 66 -2.88 -6.40 3.59
C THR A 66 -3.69 -5.58 2.59
N TYR A 67 -4.88 -5.14 2.98
CA TYR A 67 -5.70 -4.27 2.13
C TYR A 67 -4.94 -2.98 1.78
N VAL A 68 -4.29 -2.34 2.77
CA VAL A 68 -3.54 -1.10 2.57
C VAL A 68 -2.37 -1.30 1.61
N ALA A 69 -1.57 -2.36 1.80
CA ALA A 69 -0.44 -2.66 0.93
C ALA A 69 -0.87 -2.95 -0.52
N CYS A 70 -1.98 -3.68 -0.70
CA CYS A 70 -2.55 -3.96 -2.01
C CYS A 70 -3.00 -2.68 -2.72
N MET A 71 -3.73 -1.80 -2.02
CA MET A 71 -4.19 -0.53 -2.58
C MET A 71 -3.03 0.41 -2.92
N LEU A 72 -1.99 0.44 -2.09
CA LEU A 72 -0.76 1.19 -2.35
C LEU A 72 -0.10 0.72 -3.65
N GLN A 73 0.10 -0.58 -3.82
CA GLN A 73 0.67 -1.15 -5.04
C GLN A 73 -0.21 -0.90 -6.26
N CYS A 74 -1.53 -1.01 -6.11
CA CYS A 74 -2.48 -0.72 -7.17
C CYS A 74 -2.32 0.72 -7.67
N ARG A 75 -2.22 1.69 -6.75
CA ARG A 75 -1.98 3.10 -7.08
C ARG A 75 -0.62 3.30 -7.75
N MET A 76 0.44 2.72 -7.21
CA MET A 76 1.78 2.75 -7.82
C MET A 76 1.76 2.25 -9.26
N HIS A 77 1.11 1.11 -9.50
CA HIS A 77 0.99 0.52 -10.83
C HIS A 77 0.18 1.42 -11.77
N LYS A 78 -0.92 1.99 -11.28
CA LYS A 78 -1.77 2.89 -12.06
C LYS A 78 -1.03 4.17 -12.44
N THR A 79 -0.29 4.78 -11.51
CA THR A 79 0.52 5.98 -11.79
C THR A 79 1.64 5.68 -12.76
N LEU A 80 2.31 4.53 -12.63
CA LEU A 80 3.31 4.10 -13.61
C LEU A 80 2.69 3.91 -15.00
N HIS A 81 1.50 3.30 -15.11
CA HIS A 81 0.85 3.05 -16.39
C HIS A 81 0.29 4.32 -17.04
N MET A 82 -0.27 5.25 -16.26
CA MET A 82 -0.92 6.46 -16.78
C MET A 82 0.03 7.64 -16.93
N CYS A 83 0.99 7.77 -16.01
CA CYS A 83 1.87 8.94 -15.89
C CYS A 83 3.34 8.59 -16.15
N ALA A 84 3.67 7.32 -16.41
CA ALA A 84 5.03 6.84 -16.70
C ALA A 84 6.05 7.11 -15.57
N CYS A 85 5.58 7.34 -14.33
CA CYS A 85 6.42 7.61 -13.17
C CYS A 85 5.81 7.04 -11.88
N VAL A 86 6.64 6.89 -10.83
CA VAL A 86 6.21 6.49 -9.49
C VAL A 86 6.68 7.54 -8.48
N PRO A 87 5.79 8.12 -7.67
CA PRO A 87 6.16 9.07 -6.62
C PRO A 87 7.21 8.53 -5.66
N HIS A 88 8.18 9.38 -5.30
CA HIS A 88 9.34 9.01 -4.48
C HIS A 88 8.98 8.46 -3.10
N PHE A 89 7.84 8.87 -2.53
CA PHE A 89 7.42 8.44 -1.19
C PHE A 89 6.87 7.00 -1.14
N TYR A 90 6.67 6.35 -2.28
CA TYR A 90 6.29 4.95 -2.30
C TYR A 90 7.46 4.04 -1.89
N PRO A 91 7.18 2.89 -1.24
CA PRO A 91 8.22 1.95 -0.86
C PRO A 91 8.97 1.47 -2.11
N LYS A 92 10.30 1.45 -2.01
CA LYS A 92 11.16 0.99 -3.09
C LYS A 92 10.89 -0.50 -3.32
N ILE A 93 10.61 -0.84 -4.57
CA ILE A 93 10.51 -2.23 -5.01
C ILE A 93 11.91 -2.83 -4.87
N GLY A 94 12.10 -3.68 -3.86
CA GLY A 94 13.36 -4.37 -3.62
C GLY A 94 13.59 -5.42 -4.70
N ASN A 95 14.34 -5.07 -5.74
CA ASN A 95 15.00 -6.09 -6.54
C ASN A 95 16.07 -6.74 -5.67
N ARG A 96 15.88 -8.03 -5.37
CA ARG A 96 17.02 -8.94 -5.25
C ARG A 96 17.71 -8.89 -6.62
N ASN A 97 18.77 -8.07 -6.68
CA ASN A 97 19.68 -7.74 -7.80
C ASN A 97 19.60 -6.26 -8.23
N GLN A 98 20.64 -5.56 -7.79
CA GLN A 98 20.90 -4.13 -7.79
C GLN A 98 21.00 -3.52 -9.19
N ASN A 99 20.50 -2.28 -9.36
CA ASN A 99 21.31 -1.09 -9.70
C ASN A 99 20.42 0.05 -10.21
N SER A 100 20.03 0.95 -9.32
CA SER A 100 20.14 2.39 -9.62
C SER A 100 19.95 3.22 -8.34
N PRO A 101 20.97 3.98 -7.91
CA PRO A 101 20.78 5.03 -6.94
C PRO A 101 20.00 6.16 -7.64
N HIS A 102 19.01 6.73 -6.97
CA HIS A 102 18.32 7.96 -7.39
C HIS A 102 17.92 8.04 -8.87
N HIS A 103 16.95 7.25 -9.33
CA HIS A 103 16.27 7.58 -10.57
C HIS A 103 14.77 7.63 -10.32
N ILE A 104 14.24 8.86 -10.36
CA ILE A 104 12.92 9.09 -10.92
C ILE A 104 12.95 8.34 -12.25
N ILE A 105 12.25 7.21 -12.36
CA ILE A 105 12.00 6.62 -13.66
C ILE A 105 10.98 7.57 -14.31
N ILE A 106 11.46 8.69 -14.86
CA ILE A 106 10.85 9.24 -16.05
C ILE A 106 11.24 8.21 -17.10
N GLN A 107 10.30 7.45 -17.64
CA GLN A 107 10.55 6.75 -18.89
C GLN A 107 10.82 7.83 -19.96
N SER A 108 12.08 8.26 -20.09
CA SER A 108 12.53 9.03 -21.24
C SER A 108 12.63 8.05 -22.42
N ASP A 109 11.63 8.17 -23.29
CA ASP A 109 11.56 7.75 -24.69
C ASP A 109 11.34 6.26 -25.03
N SER A 110 10.07 5.93 -25.29
CA SER A 110 9.61 5.59 -26.66
C SER A 110 8.09 5.37 -26.71
N LYS A 111 7.29 6.42 -26.48
CA LYS A 111 5.99 6.54 -27.15
C LYS A 111 5.82 7.99 -27.60
N ARG A 112 6.10 8.15 -28.89
CA ARG A 112 5.70 9.26 -29.75
C ARG A 112 4.42 9.91 -29.21
N ILE A 113 4.57 11.13 -28.67
CA ILE A 113 3.45 12.06 -28.49
C ILE A 113 2.82 12.18 -29.89
N PRO A 114 1.53 11.83 -30.09
CA PRO A 114 0.88 12.19 -31.32
C PRO A 114 0.80 13.71 -31.34
N GLN A 115 1.62 14.31 -32.20
CA GLN A 115 1.39 15.66 -32.68
C GLN A 115 0.20 15.55 -33.64
N ILE A 116 -0.90 16.17 -33.24
CA ILE A 116 -2.15 16.61 -33.91
C ILE A 116 -3.33 16.30 -33.00
#